data_AF-A0A8I2AAD8-F1
#
_entry.id   AF-A0A8I2AAD8-F1
#
_cell.length_a   1.000
_cell.length_b   1.000
_cell.length_c   1.000
_cell.angle_alpha   90.00
_cell.angle_beta   90.00
_cell.angle_gamma   90.00
#
_symmetry.space_group_name_H-M   'P 1'
#
loop_
_entity.id
_entity.type
_entity.pdbx_description
1 polymer ?
#
loop_
_entity_poly.entity_id
_entity_poly.type
_entity_poly.pdbx_seq_one_letter_code
_entity_poly.pdbx_strand_id
1 'polypeptide(L)'
;IKPLLQSNVKDISRMAAQYSSNAEVYAEYDAFRRSAEVDQQRKGEAIMSAFSAYSVKTERLRQETRWIVVSAILLITAIAFVIAFVISLFITRHLTASVSKGGQFIEEMAQGNLVIEVPSAMLTRKDEYGDMVRGLIAMMERLKGVISGVASGAQNISLASKQLKEVAQQLSQGASEQASSAEEISSSMEEMTANVDQSADNAAMAESIAVDVDKRIDEVLKSSMESVTSVRRIADEIAVVSDIAFQTNLLALNAAVEAARAGEHGRGFSVVATEVRRLAERSAVAAARIKDLSMVTLRLSEQSQNNLDNAVPSIKRTTSLVQEIAASTHEQRSGIDQINSAIQQFNDIVQANAAVAEELATSSEELSEQVEGLHQSIGFFRV
;
A
#
# COMPACT_ATOMS: atom_id res chain seq x y z
N ILE A 1 34.42 -100.30 -161.69
CA ILE A 1 35.16 -99.01 -161.70
C ILE A 1 34.29 -97.79 -162.10
N LYS A 2 33.05 -97.92 -162.60
CA LYS A 2 32.21 -96.73 -162.94
C LYS A 2 30.95 -96.44 -162.08
N PRO A 3 30.30 -97.40 -161.37
CA PRO A 3 29.07 -97.07 -160.61
C PRO A 3 29.28 -96.50 -159.20
N LEU A 4 30.38 -96.84 -158.52
CA LEU A 4 30.59 -96.47 -157.10
C LEU A 4 31.11 -95.04 -156.87
N LEU A 5 31.74 -94.42 -157.87
CA LEU A 5 32.25 -93.04 -157.78
C LEU A 5 31.18 -91.96 -157.99
N GLN A 6 30.03 -92.29 -158.60
CA GLN A 6 28.92 -91.34 -158.77
C GLN A 6 28.01 -91.21 -157.53
N SER A 7 28.04 -92.19 -156.60
CA SER A 7 27.27 -92.10 -155.36
C SER A 7 27.89 -91.09 -154.39
N ASN A 8 29.22 -91.11 -154.22
CA ASN A 8 29.90 -90.26 -153.24
C ASN A 8 29.87 -88.75 -153.56
N VAL A 9 29.79 -88.36 -154.84
CA VAL A 9 29.68 -86.92 -155.21
C VAL A 9 28.29 -86.36 -154.87
N LYS A 10 27.24 -87.19 -154.96
CA LYS A 10 25.86 -86.76 -154.66
C LYS A 10 25.65 -86.55 -153.16
N ASP A 11 26.24 -87.36 -152.30
CA ASP A 11 26.09 -87.22 -150.85
C ASP A 11 26.89 -86.02 -150.28
N ILE A 12 28.07 -85.72 -150.82
CA ILE A 12 28.83 -84.51 -150.40
C ILE A 12 28.09 -83.22 -150.82
N SER A 13 27.45 -83.21 -151.99
CA SER A 13 26.64 -82.05 -152.43
C SER A 13 25.39 -81.82 -151.56
N ARG A 14 24.81 -82.88 -150.97
CA ARG A 14 23.70 -82.75 -150.00
C ARG A 14 24.17 -82.22 -148.65
N MET A 15 25.34 -82.63 -148.16
CA MET A 15 25.89 -82.10 -146.90
C MET A 15 26.26 -80.61 -147.02
N ALA A 16 26.78 -80.16 -148.16
CA ALA A 16 27.11 -78.75 -148.38
C ALA A 16 25.85 -77.84 -148.39
N ALA A 17 24.75 -78.30 -148.97
CA ALA A 17 23.48 -77.56 -148.97
C ALA A 17 22.81 -77.49 -147.58
N GLN A 18 23.05 -78.49 -146.72
CA GLN A 18 22.51 -78.51 -145.36
C GLN A 18 23.29 -77.58 -144.41
N TYR A 19 24.59 -77.37 -144.65
CA TYR A 19 25.40 -76.40 -143.89
C TYR A 19 25.08 -74.94 -144.22
N SER A 20 24.75 -74.61 -145.48
CA SER A 20 24.34 -73.24 -145.83
C SER A 20 22.98 -72.86 -145.23
N SER A 21 22.05 -73.81 -145.11
CA SER A 21 20.74 -73.56 -144.47
C SER A 21 20.83 -73.34 -142.95
N ASN A 22 21.79 -73.97 -142.27
CA ASN A 22 21.97 -73.74 -140.83
C ASN A 22 22.61 -72.37 -140.51
N ALA A 23 23.37 -71.76 -141.44
CA ALA A 23 23.98 -70.46 -141.22
C ALA A 23 22.95 -69.30 -141.15
N GLU A 24 21.84 -69.39 -141.88
CA GLU A 24 20.76 -68.37 -141.84
C GLU A 24 20.02 -68.37 -140.50
N VAL A 25 19.80 -69.55 -139.89
CA VAL A 25 19.09 -69.68 -138.60
C VAL A 25 19.88 -69.04 -137.46
N TYR A 26 21.22 -69.14 -137.47
CA TYR A 26 22.05 -68.47 -136.46
C TYR A 26 22.10 -66.95 -136.63
N ALA A 27 22.02 -66.45 -137.87
CA ALA A 27 21.98 -65.00 -138.12
C ALA A 27 20.66 -64.37 -137.64
N GLU A 28 19.53 -65.06 -137.80
CA GLU A 28 18.21 -64.58 -137.36
C GLU A 28 18.07 -64.60 -135.82
N TYR A 29 18.63 -65.62 -135.15
CA TYR A 29 18.67 -65.69 -133.69
C TYR A 29 19.51 -64.56 -133.07
N ASP A 30 20.67 -64.23 -133.66
CA ASP A 30 21.56 -63.18 -133.16
C ASP A 30 20.95 -61.78 -133.35
N ALA A 31 20.19 -61.57 -134.45
CA ALA A 31 19.41 -60.35 -134.68
C ALA A 31 18.26 -60.20 -133.67
N PHE A 32 17.51 -61.27 -133.39
CA PHE A 32 16.46 -61.27 -132.36
C PHE A 32 17.03 -60.97 -130.98
N ARG A 33 18.15 -61.61 -130.60
CA ARG A 33 18.82 -61.40 -129.32
C ARG A 33 19.24 -59.94 -129.12
N ARG A 34 19.83 -59.29 -130.13
CA ARG A 34 20.20 -57.87 -130.05
C ARG A 34 18.97 -56.96 -129.91
N SER A 35 17.86 -57.27 -130.59
CA SER A 35 16.61 -56.49 -130.44
C SER A 35 16.01 -56.62 -129.03
N ALA A 36 16.07 -57.82 -128.44
CA ALA A 36 15.57 -58.09 -127.09
C ALA A 36 16.41 -57.43 -126.00
N GLU A 37 17.75 -57.43 -126.12
CA GLU A 37 18.65 -56.73 -125.19
C GLU A 37 18.44 -55.20 -125.24
N VAL A 38 18.22 -54.61 -126.42
CA VAL A 38 17.93 -53.17 -126.57
C VAL A 38 16.57 -52.79 -125.99
N ASP A 39 15.52 -53.60 -126.17
CA ASP A 39 14.19 -53.32 -125.60
C ASP A 39 14.18 -53.48 -124.07
N GLN A 40 14.95 -54.44 -123.54
CA GLN A 40 15.14 -54.62 -122.09
C GLN A 40 15.92 -53.45 -121.46
N GLN A 41 16.94 -52.91 -122.14
CA GLN A 41 17.63 -51.69 -121.72
C GLN A 41 16.71 -50.48 -121.72
N ARG A 42 15.92 -50.26 -122.79
CA ARG A 42 14.96 -49.14 -122.87
C ARG A 42 13.91 -49.18 -121.76
N LYS A 43 13.37 -50.37 -121.45
CA LYS A 43 12.42 -50.54 -120.35
C LYS A 43 13.08 -50.31 -118.98
N GLY A 44 14.32 -50.76 -118.80
CA GLY A 44 15.12 -50.50 -117.59
C GLY A 44 15.40 -49.01 -117.36
N GLU A 45 15.79 -48.28 -118.40
CA GLU A 45 16.01 -46.83 -118.34
C GLU A 45 14.72 -46.04 -118.05
N ALA A 46 13.60 -46.43 -118.68
CA ALA A 46 12.31 -45.80 -118.43
C ALA A 46 11.84 -45.98 -116.97
N ILE A 47 11.98 -47.19 -116.40
CA ILE A 47 11.65 -47.46 -115.00
C ILE A 47 12.57 -46.68 -114.06
N MET A 48 13.87 -46.62 -114.35
CA MET A 48 14.84 -45.88 -113.53
C MET A 48 14.59 -44.37 -113.56
N SER A 49 14.19 -43.83 -114.72
CA SER A 49 13.81 -42.42 -114.86
C SER A 49 12.51 -42.07 -114.11
N ALA A 50 11.52 -42.98 -114.12
CA ALA A 50 10.28 -42.80 -113.37
C ALA A 50 10.52 -42.90 -111.85
N PHE A 51 11.39 -43.81 -111.40
CA PHE A 51 11.75 -43.97 -110.00
C PHE A 51 12.58 -42.78 -109.48
N SER A 52 13.53 -42.26 -110.27
CA SER A 52 14.30 -41.06 -109.91
C SER A 52 13.39 -39.82 -109.87
N ALA A 53 12.46 -39.67 -110.81
CA ALA A 53 11.47 -38.59 -110.79
C ALA A 53 10.53 -38.69 -109.57
N TYR A 54 10.08 -39.89 -109.20
CA TYR A 54 9.21 -40.11 -108.05
C TYR A 54 9.94 -39.89 -106.72
N SER A 55 11.17 -40.38 -106.58
CA SER A 55 12.00 -40.19 -105.38
C SER A 55 12.40 -38.72 -105.16
N VAL A 56 12.69 -37.97 -106.23
CA VAL A 56 12.91 -36.51 -106.14
C VAL A 56 11.63 -35.77 -105.74
N LYS A 57 10.45 -36.20 -106.24
CA LYS A 57 9.16 -35.59 -105.88
C LYS A 57 8.77 -35.88 -104.43
N THR A 58 9.01 -37.08 -103.91
CA THR A 58 8.76 -37.40 -102.50
C THR A 58 9.70 -36.66 -101.55
N GLU A 59 10.95 -36.43 -101.95
CA GLU A 59 11.90 -35.67 -101.13
C GLU A 59 11.55 -34.17 -101.08
N ARG A 60 11.09 -33.58 -102.21
CA ARG A 60 10.58 -32.20 -102.21
C ARG A 60 9.34 -32.03 -101.33
N LEU A 61 8.36 -32.93 -101.43
CA LEU A 61 7.17 -32.91 -100.58
C LEU A 61 7.52 -33.11 -99.09
N ARG A 62 8.50 -33.95 -98.77
CA ARG A 62 9.00 -34.10 -97.39
C ARG A 62 9.66 -32.82 -96.89
N GLN A 63 10.45 -32.13 -97.71
CA GLN A 63 11.08 -30.86 -97.32
C GLN A 63 10.05 -29.76 -97.10
N GLU A 64 9.07 -29.61 -97.99
CA GLU A 64 7.96 -28.63 -97.83
C GLU A 64 7.12 -28.94 -96.58
N THR A 65 6.76 -30.21 -96.38
CA THR A 65 6.01 -30.63 -95.18
C THR A 65 6.83 -30.37 -93.91
N ARG A 66 8.14 -30.61 -93.94
CA ARG A 66 9.03 -30.37 -92.78
C ARG A 66 9.10 -28.88 -92.42
N TRP A 67 9.20 -27.99 -93.41
CA TRP A 67 9.21 -26.54 -93.15
C TRP A 67 7.86 -26.04 -92.61
N ILE A 68 6.74 -26.54 -93.13
CA ILE A 68 5.40 -26.22 -92.60
C ILE A 68 5.27 -26.68 -91.15
N VAL A 69 5.63 -27.93 -90.84
CA VAL A 69 5.55 -28.48 -89.48
C VAL A 69 6.46 -27.72 -88.50
N VAL A 70 7.71 -27.42 -88.88
CA VAL A 70 8.64 -26.66 -88.04
C VAL A 70 8.13 -25.23 -87.80
N SER A 71 7.62 -24.55 -88.83
CA SER A 71 7.05 -23.20 -88.68
C SER A 71 5.79 -23.17 -87.80
N ALA A 72 4.93 -24.19 -87.89
CA ALA A 72 3.76 -24.33 -87.04
C ALA A 72 4.14 -24.55 -85.57
N ILE A 73 5.16 -25.39 -85.30
CA ILE A 73 5.66 -25.61 -83.93
C ILE A 73 6.23 -24.31 -83.36
N LEU A 74 7.08 -23.60 -84.10
CA LEU A 74 7.65 -22.32 -83.66
C LEU A 74 6.58 -21.27 -83.38
N LEU A 75 5.53 -21.18 -84.20
CA LEU A 75 4.42 -20.27 -84.00
C LEU A 75 3.64 -20.60 -82.72
N ILE A 76 3.32 -21.88 -82.50
CA ILE A 76 2.62 -22.33 -81.28
C ILE A 76 3.47 -22.04 -80.04
N THR A 77 4.77 -22.33 -80.09
CA THR A 77 5.68 -22.02 -78.98
C THR A 77 5.77 -20.52 -78.72
N ALA A 78 5.86 -19.69 -79.77
CA ALA A 78 5.88 -18.24 -79.63
C ALA A 78 4.58 -17.71 -79.01
N ILE A 79 3.42 -18.19 -79.47
CA ILE A 79 2.11 -17.82 -78.91
C ILE A 79 2.02 -18.25 -77.43
N ALA A 80 2.46 -19.45 -77.09
CA ALA A 80 2.48 -19.93 -75.70
C ALA A 80 3.37 -19.04 -74.81
N PHE A 81 4.54 -18.61 -75.31
CA PHE A 81 5.40 -17.66 -74.59
C PHE A 81 4.75 -16.30 -74.39
N VAL A 82 4.08 -15.76 -75.42
CA VAL A 82 3.38 -14.48 -75.32
C VAL A 82 2.23 -14.58 -74.31
N ILE A 83 1.44 -15.65 -74.34
CA ILE A 83 0.36 -15.88 -73.39
C ILE A 83 0.91 -16.01 -71.96
N ALA A 84 1.96 -16.82 -71.76
CA ALA A 84 2.60 -16.96 -70.45
C ALA A 84 3.16 -15.63 -69.93
N PHE A 85 3.74 -14.80 -70.82
CA PHE A 85 4.25 -13.48 -70.47
C PHE A 85 3.13 -12.51 -70.09
N VAL A 86 2.02 -12.47 -70.85
CA VAL A 86 0.86 -11.63 -70.54
C VAL A 86 0.19 -12.07 -69.23
N ILE A 87 0.01 -13.38 -69.01
CA ILE A 87 -0.51 -13.92 -67.76
C ILE A 87 0.43 -13.55 -66.59
N SER A 88 1.73 -13.70 -66.77
CA SER A 88 2.74 -13.31 -65.77
C SER A 88 2.63 -11.83 -65.44
N LEU A 89 2.56 -10.94 -66.43
CA LEU A 89 2.38 -9.50 -66.20
C LEU A 89 1.06 -9.18 -65.49
N PHE A 90 -0.04 -9.87 -65.83
CA PHE A 90 -1.33 -9.68 -65.19
C PHE A 90 -1.30 -10.13 -63.72
N ILE A 91 -0.80 -11.33 -63.44
CA ILE A 91 -0.65 -11.85 -62.09
C ILE A 91 0.27 -10.94 -61.27
N THR A 92 1.46 -10.61 -61.78
CA THR A 92 2.42 -9.73 -61.08
C THR A 92 1.79 -8.38 -60.77
N ARG A 93 1.16 -7.70 -61.73
CA ARG A 93 0.52 -6.41 -61.45
C ARG A 93 -0.59 -6.52 -60.43
N HIS A 94 -1.43 -7.55 -60.50
CA HIS A 94 -2.59 -7.69 -59.61
C HIS A 94 -2.19 -8.11 -58.18
N LEU A 95 -1.19 -8.99 -58.03
CA LEU A 95 -0.64 -9.39 -56.74
C LEU A 95 0.15 -8.23 -56.11
N THR A 96 1.09 -7.64 -56.85
CA THR A 96 1.94 -6.55 -56.32
C THR A 96 1.11 -5.32 -55.92
N ALA A 97 0.10 -4.95 -56.70
CA ALA A 97 -0.78 -3.83 -56.35
C ALA A 97 -1.65 -4.13 -55.11
N SER A 98 -2.12 -5.38 -54.95
CA SER A 98 -2.89 -5.77 -53.75
C SER A 98 -1.99 -5.77 -52.51
N VAL A 99 -0.83 -6.42 -52.59
CA VAL A 99 0.14 -6.49 -51.48
C VAL A 99 0.65 -5.10 -51.09
N SER A 100 0.87 -4.20 -52.05
CA SER A 100 1.30 -2.83 -51.78
C SER A 100 0.27 -2.05 -50.96
N LYS A 101 -1.04 -2.23 -51.19
CA LYS A 101 -2.10 -1.59 -50.38
C LYS A 101 -2.12 -2.16 -48.97
N GLY A 102 -1.96 -3.47 -48.80
CA GLY A 102 -1.77 -4.09 -47.48
C GLY A 102 -0.55 -3.55 -46.75
N GLY A 103 0.55 -3.31 -47.47
CA GLY A 103 1.76 -2.66 -46.93
C GLY A 103 1.50 -1.25 -46.42
N GLN A 104 0.69 -0.45 -47.12
CA GLN A 104 0.32 0.91 -46.66
C GLN A 104 -0.50 0.88 -45.35
N PHE A 105 -1.41 -0.09 -45.18
CA PHE A 105 -2.13 -0.25 -43.91
C PHE A 105 -1.20 -0.62 -42.77
N ILE A 106 -0.24 -1.51 -43.00
CA ILE A 106 0.76 -1.89 -42.00
C ILE A 106 1.65 -0.71 -41.65
N GLU A 107 2.05 0.09 -42.64
CA GLU A 107 2.85 1.30 -42.45
C GLU A 107 2.11 2.33 -41.58
N GLU A 108 0.83 2.59 -41.87
CA GLU A 108 0.00 3.48 -41.06
C GLU A 108 -0.19 2.95 -39.62
N MET A 109 -0.42 1.64 -39.44
CA MET A 109 -0.47 1.02 -38.11
C MET A 109 0.88 1.14 -37.37
N ALA A 110 2.00 0.96 -38.07
CA ALA A 110 3.34 1.10 -37.53
C ALA A 110 3.66 2.55 -37.12
N GLN A 111 3.04 3.53 -37.78
CA GLN A 111 3.08 4.95 -37.42
C GLN A 111 2.07 5.32 -36.32
N GLY A 112 1.40 4.34 -35.72
CA GLY A 112 0.50 4.52 -34.58
C GLY A 112 -0.94 4.86 -34.96
N ASN A 113 -1.30 4.91 -36.25
CA ASN A 113 -2.67 5.18 -36.67
C ASN A 113 -3.53 3.90 -36.62
N LEU A 114 -4.36 3.76 -35.58
CA LEU A 114 -5.27 2.62 -35.39
C LEU A 114 -6.74 2.95 -35.73
N VAL A 115 -6.98 4.07 -36.41
CA VAL A 115 -8.33 4.57 -36.79
C VAL A 115 -8.55 4.48 -38.30
N ILE A 116 -7.79 3.61 -38.99
CA ILE A 116 -7.84 3.53 -40.45
C ILE A 116 -9.12 2.78 -40.86
N GLU A 117 -9.92 3.39 -41.73
CA GLU A 117 -11.06 2.72 -42.35
C GLU A 117 -10.59 1.79 -43.48
N VAL A 118 -10.88 0.50 -43.35
CA VAL A 118 -10.57 -0.50 -44.39
C VAL A 118 -11.76 -0.64 -45.35
N PRO A 119 -11.58 -0.46 -46.67
CA PRO A 119 -12.66 -0.60 -47.64
C PRO A 119 -13.35 -1.97 -47.60
N SER A 120 -14.68 -1.99 -47.62
CA SER A 120 -15.50 -3.21 -47.54
C SER A 120 -15.21 -4.24 -48.64
N ALA A 121 -14.72 -3.78 -49.80
CA ALA A 121 -14.29 -4.63 -50.91
C ALA A 121 -13.07 -5.52 -50.56
N MET A 122 -12.21 -5.09 -49.62
CA MET A 122 -11.08 -5.90 -49.15
C MET A 122 -11.50 -6.92 -48.09
N LEU A 123 -12.47 -6.55 -47.25
CA LEU A 123 -13.03 -7.41 -46.20
C LEU A 123 -13.84 -8.59 -46.75
N THR A 124 -14.53 -8.36 -47.88
CA THR A 124 -15.40 -9.36 -48.54
C THR A 124 -14.65 -10.30 -49.48
N ARG A 125 -13.34 -10.08 -49.71
CA ARG A 125 -12.48 -10.95 -50.52
C ARG A 125 -12.33 -12.31 -49.83
N LYS A 126 -12.48 -13.40 -50.60
CA LYS A 126 -12.41 -14.79 -50.11
C LYS A 126 -11.09 -15.49 -50.46
N ASP A 127 -10.06 -14.72 -50.75
CA ASP A 127 -8.72 -15.23 -51.04
C ASP A 127 -7.76 -14.94 -49.88
N GLU A 128 -6.51 -15.40 -50.00
CA GLU A 128 -5.48 -15.35 -48.97
C GLU A 128 -5.15 -13.90 -48.55
N TYR A 129 -5.30 -12.94 -49.46
CA TYR A 129 -5.17 -11.52 -49.13
C TYR A 129 -6.32 -11.02 -48.25
N GLY A 130 -7.56 -11.43 -48.54
CA GLY A 130 -8.71 -11.13 -47.69
C GLY A 130 -8.54 -11.69 -46.29
N ASP A 131 -8.02 -12.91 -46.15
CA ASP A 131 -7.67 -13.51 -44.85
C ASP A 131 -6.60 -12.69 -44.11
N MET A 132 -5.54 -12.28 -44.80
CA MET A 132 -4.49 -11.43 -44.24
C MET A 132 -5.05 -10.09 -43.72
N VAL A 133 -5.87 -9.40 -44.52
CA VAL A 133 -6.48 -8.12 -44.13
C VAL A 133 -7.40 -8.29 -42.92
N ARG A 134 -8.24 -9.34 -42.87
CA ARG A 134 -9.06 -9.63 -41.70
C ARG A 134 -8.22 -9.89 -40.45
N GLY A 135 -7.12 -10.62 -40.57
CA GLY A 135 -6.17 -10.85 -39.48
C GLY A 135 -5.54 -9.55 -38.97
N LEU A 136 -5.11 -8.66 -39.87
CA LEU A 136 -4.55 -7.35 -39.52
C LEU A 136 -5.56 -6.47 -38.79
N ILE A 137 -6.81 -6.45 -39.22
CA ILE A 137 -7.88 -5.68 -38.56
C ILE A 137 -8.18 -6.27 -37.18
N ALA A 138 -8.27 -7.59 -37.05
CA ALA A 138 -8.46 -8.23 -35.75
C ALA A 138 -7.30 -7.91 -34.78
N MET A 139 -6.07 -7.80 -35.29
CA MET A 139 -4.91 -7.35 -34.52
C MET A 139 -5.02 -5.87 -34.13
N MET A 140 -5.40 -5.00 -35.07
CA MET A 140 -5.61 -3.57 -34.84
C MET A 140 -6.67 -3.32 -33.77
N GLU A 141 -7.83 -3.98 -33.86
CA GLU A 141 -8.92 -3.92 -32.88
C GLU A 141 -8.45 -4.35 -31.48
N ARG A 142 -7.67 -5.45 -31.39
CA ARG A 142 -7.10 -5.90 -30.12
C ARG A 142 -6.10 -4.90 -29.55
N LEU A 143 -5.22 -4.33 -30.38
CA LEU A 143 -4.26 -3.30 -29.96
C LEU A 143 -4.99 -2.04 -29.47
N LYS A 144 -6.02 -1.58 -30.19
CA LYS A 144 -6.91 -0.49 -29.78
C LYS A 144 -7.55 -0.76 -28.42
N GLY A 145 -8.06 -1.98 -28.19
CA GLY A 145 -8.60 -2.39 -26.90
C GLY A 145 -7.57 -2.33 -25.76
N VAL A 146 -6.35 -2.84 -26.01
CA VAL A 146 -5.25 -2.80 -25.03
C VAL A 146 -4.84 -1.36 -24.70
N ILE A 147 -4.62 -0.52 -25.71
CA ILE A 147 -4.23 0.89 -25.51
C ILE A 147 -5.31 1.67 -24.77
N SER A 148 -6.59 1.47 -25.14
CA SER A 148 -7.72 2.10 -24.43
C SER A 148 -7.81 1.64 -22.97
N GLY A 149 -7.55 0.36 -22.71
CA GLY A 149 -7.48 -0.18 -21.35
C GLY A 149 -6.34 0.42 -20.53
N VAL A 150 -5.15 0.57 -21.13
CA VAL A 150 -3.99 1.22 -20.49
C VAL A 150 -4.27 2.69 -20.22
N ALA A 151 -4.85 3.43 -21.18
CA ALA A 151 -5.22 4.83 -21.02
C ALA A 151 -6.22 5.03 -19.86
N SER A 152 -7.24 4.17 -19.79
CA SER A 152 -8.23 4.20 -18.71
C SER A 152 -7.60 3.85 -17.35
N GLY A 153 -6.71 2.86 -17.31
CA GLY A 153 -5.97 2.49 -16.10
C GLY A 153 -5.06 3.62 -15.61
N ALA A 154 -4.33 4.26 -16.52
CA ALA A 154 -3.48 5.41 -16.23
C ALA A 154 -4.28 6.59 -15.66
N GLN A 155 -5.45 6.89 -16.26
CA GLN A 155 -6.36 7.92 -15.75
C GLN A 155 -6.82 7.62 -14.32
N ASN A 156 -7.17 6.36 -14.01
CA ASN A 156 -7.56 5.95 -12.66
C ASN A 156 -6.41 6.11 -11.65
N ILE A 157 -5.18 5.73 -12.04
CA ILE A 157 -3.99 5.92 -11.19
C ILE A 157 -3.72 7.42 -10.97
N SER A 158 -3.89 8.28 -11.99
CA SER A 158 -3.75 9.73 -11.85
C SER A 158 -4.73 10.29 -10.80
N LEU A 159 -5.99 9.87 -10.86
CA LEU A 159 -7.01 10.30 -9.89
C LEU A 159 -6.68 9.80 -8.48
N ALA A 160 -6.30 8.53 -8.34
CA ALA A 160 -5.91 7.95 -7.05
C ALA A 160 -4.69 8.68 -6.46
N SER A 161 -3.69 9.01 -7.28
CA SER A 161 -2.49 9.72 -6.85
C SER A 161 -2.80 11.12 -6.35
N LYS A 162 -3.72 11.84 -7.01
CA LYS A 162 -4.21 13.14 -6.51
C LYS A 162 -4.90 13.02 -5.16
N GLN A 163 -5.75 12.01 -4.98
CA GLN A 163 -6.41 11.76 -3.70
C GLN A 163 -5.41 11.40 -2.60
N LEU A 164 -4.41 10.57 -2.90
CA LEU A 164 -3.35 10.23 -1.94
C LEU A 164 -2.55 11.47 -1.53
N LYS A 165 -2.28 12.39 -2.46
CA LYS A 165 -1.63 13.68 -2.15
C LYS A 165 -2.47 14.56 -1.22
N GLU A 166 -3.79 14.63 -1.44
CA GLU A 166 -4.70 15.35 -0.55
C GLU A 166 -4.73 14.72 0.85
N VAL A 167 -4.80 13.39 0.94
CA VAL A 167 -4.75 12.64 2.20
C VAL A 167 -3.41 12.87 2.92
N ALA A 168 -2.30 12.88 2.19
CA ALA A 168 -0.98 13.18 2.74
C ALA A 168 -0.93 14.59 3.34
N GLN A 169 -1.47 15.59 2.64
CA GLN A 169 -1.53 16.96 3.16
C GLN A 169 -2.40 17.05 4.42
N GLN A 170 -3.55 16.39 4.44
CA GLN A 170 -4.41 16.34 5.62
C GLN A 170 -3.74 15.63 6.80
N LEU A 171 -3.03 14.53 6.55
CA LEU A 171 -2.29 13.81 7.58
C LEU A 171 -1.14 14.65 8.14
N SER A 172 -0.41 15.36 7.28
CA SER A 172 0.67 16.29 7.69
C SER A 172 0.12 17.43 8.56
N GLN A 173 -0.99 18.05 8.15
CA GLN A 173 -1.66 19.08 8.93
C GLN A 173 -2.14 18.55 10.29
N GLY A 174 -2.81 17.38 10.28
CA GLY A 174 -3.28 16.72 11.50
C GLY A 174 -2.13 16.35 12.45
N ALA A 175 -1.00 15.88 11.92
CA ALA A 175 0.19 15.62 12.73
C ALA A 175 0.74 16.91 13.34
N SER A 176 0.78 18.02 12.59
CA SER A 176 1.22 19.31 13.14
C SER A 176 0.30 19.84 14.24
N GLU A 177 -1.02 19.68 14.09
CA GLU A 177 -1.99 20.05 15.13
C GLU A 177 -1.85 19.16 16.37
N GLN A 178 -1.69 17.85 16.18
CA GLN A 178 -1.45 16.90 17.27
C GLN A 178 -0.13 17.20 18.01
N ALA A 179 0.92 17.62 17.31
CA ALA A 179 2.18 18.04 17.93
C ALA A 179 1.96 19.24 18.85
N SER A 180 1.26 20.27 18.36
CA SER A 180 0.94 21.46 19.16
C SER A 180 0.09 21.12 20.39
N SER A 181 -0.91 20.22 20.25
CA SER A 181 -1.70 19.75 21.40
C SER A 181 -0.85 18.95 22.38
N ALA A 182 0.10 18.14 21.90
CA ALA A 182 1.00 17.39 22.77
C ALA A 182 1.91 18.32 23.59
N GLU A 183 2.42 19.39 22.99
CA GLU A 183 3.20 20.43 23.69
C GLU A 183 2.37 21.14 24.77
N GLU A 184 1.13 21.51 24.46
CA GLU A 184 0.23 22.16 25.43
C GLU A 184 -0.11 21.23 26.61
N ILE A 185 -0.39 19.96 26.33
CA ILE A 185 -0.62 18.95 27.37
C ILE A 185 0.67 18.76 28.20
N SER A 186 1.84 18.69 27.58
CA SER A 186 3.12 18.58 28.30
C SER A 186 3.33 19.76 29.26
N SER A 187 3.09 20.99 28.81
CA SER A 187 3.17 22.18 29.65
C SER A 187 2.17 22.13 30.81
N SER A 188 0.95 21.67 30.55
CA SER A 188 -0.08 21.53 31.58
C SER A 188 0.28 20.46 32.60
N MET A 189 0.96 19.39 32.17
CA MET A 189 1.46 18.33 33.04
C MET A 189 2.62 18.81 33.91
N GLU A 190 3.53 19.64 33.39
CA GLU A 190 4.58 20.27 34.20
C GLU A 190 3.99 21.16 35.31
N GLU A 191 2.98 21.98 34.99
CA GLU A 191 2.26 22.78 35.97
C GLU A 191 1.55 21.89 37.01
N MET A 192 0.95 20.78 36.55
CA MET A 192 0.31 19.80 37.45
C MET A 192 1.32 19.14 38.38
N THR A 193 2.51 18.77 37.90
CA THR A 193 3.60 18.24 38.74
C THR A 193 3.97 19.24 39.82
N ALA A 194 4.14 20.52 39.47
CA ALA A 194 4.47 21.56 40.45
C ALA A 194 3.36 21.72 41.52
N ASN A 195 2.10 21.68 41.12
CA ASN A 195 0.96 21.76 42.05
C ASN A 195 0.85 20.54 42.98
N VAL A 196 1.13 19.34 42.47
CA VAL A 196 1.17 18.10 43.25
C VAL A 196 2.33 18.13 44.25
N ASP A 197 3.52 18.55 43.83
CA ASP A 197 4.68 18.69 44.72
C ASP A 197 4.41 19.72 45.83
N GLN A 198 3.85 20.88 45.48
CA GLN A 198 3.43 21.87 46.48
C GLN A 198 2.36 21.33 47.44
N SER A 199 1.43 20.51 46.95
CA SER A 199 0.41 19.87 47.79
C SER A 199 1.02 18.85 48.77
N ALA A 200 2.04 18.11 48.33
CA ALA A 200 2.79 17.18 49.19
C ALA A 200 3.53 17.93 50.31
N ASP A 201 4.20 19.03 49.98
CA ASP A 201 4.89 19.87 50.95
C ASP A 201 3.91 20.49 51.97
N ASN A 202 2.76 20.99 51.48
CA ASN A 202 1.71 21.52 52.34
C ASN A 202 1.13 20.45 53.29
N ALA A 203 0.94 19.22 52.80
CA ALA A 203 0.50 18.10 53.64
C ALA A 203 1.54 17.76 54.71
N ALA A 204 2.82 17.64 54.34
CA ALA A 204 3.89 17.38 55.30
C ALA A 204 4.01 18.47 56.37
N MET A 205 3.85 19.74 55.99
CA MET A 205 3.84 20.87 56.93
C MET A 205 2.63 20.81 57.86
N ALA A 206 1.44 20.53 57.32
CA ALA A 206 0.21 20.41 58.11
C ALA A 206 0.29 19.24 59.11
N GLU A 207 0.90 18.11 58.72
CA GLU A 207 1.15 16.97 59.60
C GLU A 207 2.06 17.37 60.75
N SER A 208 3.19 18.03 60.45
CA SER A 208 4.13 18.50 61.47
C SER A 208 3.45 19.46 62.46
N ILE A 209 2.60 20.36 61.98
CA ILE A 209 1.84 21.28 62.84
C ILE A 209 0.85 20.51 63.72
N ALA A 210 0.10 19.57 63.16
CA ALA A 210 -0.87 18.78 63.92
C ALA A 210 -0.20 17.97 65.03
N VAL A 211 0.96 17.37 64.76
CA VAL A 211 1.77 16.65 65.75
C VAL A 211 2.31 17.59 66.84
N ASP A 212 2.75 18.80 66.51
CA ASP A 212 3.19 19.79 67.50
C ASP A 212 2.03 20.25 68.39
N VAL A 213 0.85 20.48 67.81
CA VAL A 213 -0.36 20.86 68.55
C VAL A 213 -0.81 19.75 69.51
N ASP A 214 -0.79 18.48 69.08
CA ASP A 214 -1.13 17.34 69.94
C ASP A 214 -0.21 17.27 71.17
N LYS A 215 1.11 17.48 70.99
CA LYS A 215 2.08 17.55 72.09
C LYS A 215 1.82 18.70 73.04
N ARG A 216 1.55 19.91 72.51
CA ARG A 216 1.25 21.10 73.33
C ARG A 216 -0.03 20.92 74.15
N ILE A 217 -1.05 20.26 73.60
CA ILE A 217 -2.28 19.98 74.34
C ILE A 217 -2.00 19.01 75.49
N ASP A 218 -1.18 17.97 75.29
CA ASP A 218 -0.78 17.05 76.35
C ASP A 218 -0.04 17.78 77.50
N GLU A 219 0.84 18.73 77.17
CA GLU A 219 1.50 19.60 78.16
C GLU A 219 0.52 20.51 78.92
N VAL A 220 -0.43 21.13 78.20
CA VAL A 220 -1.47 21.98 78.81
C VAL A 220 -2.39 21.16 79.71
N LEU A 221 -2.78 19.95 79.31
CA LEU A 221 -3.60 19.04 80.12
C LEU A 221 -2.88 18.69 81.44
N LYS A 222 -1.59 18.36 81.38
CA LYS A 222 -0.77 18.09 82.57
C LYS A 222 -0.70 19.31 83.51
N SER A 223 -0.38 20.49 82.98
CA SER A 223 -0.32 21.73 83.77
C SER A 223 -1.68 22.10 84.39
N SER A 224 -2.77 21.85 83.66
CA SER A 224 -4.13 22.05 84.15
C SER A 224 -4.48 21.09 85.29
N MET A 225 -4.03 19.83 85.24
CA MET A 225 -4.21 18.85 86.34
C MET A 225 -3.49 19.29 87.63
N GLU A 226 -2.26 19.80 87.50
CA GLU A 226 -1.51 20.35 88.63
C GLU A 226 -2.18 21.59 89.23
N SER A 227 -2.71 22.46 88.37
CA SER A 227 -3.46 23.65 88.79
C SER A 227 -4.74 23.28 89.54
N VAL A 228 -5.51 22.30 89.04
CA VAL A 228 -6.72 21.77 89.72
C VAL A 228 -6.38 21.24 91.11
N THR A 229 -5.28 20.48 91.22
CA THR A 229 -4.84 19.92 92.51
C THR A 229 -4.40 21.02 93.48
N SER A 230 -3.74 22.06 92.98
CA SER A 230 -3.32 23.22 93.77
C SER A 230 -4.51 24.04 94.27
N VAL A 231 -5.50 24.30 93.42
CA VAL A 231 -6.74 25.00 93.80
C VAL A 231 -7.54 24.19 94.83
N ARG A 232 -7.60 22.87 94.69
CA ARG A 232 -8.25 22.00 95.68
C ARG A 232 -7.56 22.09 97.05
N ARG A 233 -6.22 22.05 97.07
CA ARG A 233 -5.44 22.28 98.32
C ARG A 233 -5.71 23.64 98.94
N ILE A 234 -5.80 24.70 98.13
CA ILE A 234 -6.15 26.04 98.63
C ILE A 234 -7.53 26.03 99.27
N ALA A 235 -8.53 25.39 98.64
CA ALA A 235 -9.87 25.29 99.18
C ALA A 235 -9.90 24.54 100.53
N ASP A 236 -9.11 23.47 100.67
CA ASP A 236 -8.98 22.70 101.91
C ASP A 236 -8.32 23.53 103.03
N GLU A 237 -7.20 24.21 102.74
CA GLU A 237 -6.51 25.08 103.72
C GLU A 237 -7.40 26.26 104.16
N ILE A 238 -8.18 26.83 103.25
CA ILE A 238 -9.10 27.92 103.55
C ILE A 238 -10.29 27.43 104.40
N ALA A 239 -10.70 26.17 104.26
CA ALA A 239 -11.68 25.57 105.16
C ALA A 239 -11.14 25.53 106.60
N VAL A 240 -9.87 25.14 106.78
CA VAL A 240 -9.19 25.18 108.08
C VAL A 240 -9.13 26.61 108.64
N VAL A 241 -8.80 27.61 107.81
CA VAL A 241 -8.80 29.02 108.23
C VAL A 241 -10.20 29.49 108.66
N SER A 242 -11.25 29.06 107.96
CA SER A 242 -12.64 29.34 108.34
C SER A 242 -12.98 28.73 109.71
N ASP A 243 -12.53 27.51 109.97
CA ASP A 243 -12.74 26.83 111.25
C ASP A 243 -11.98 27.53 112.40
N ILE A 244 -10.73 27.95 112.16
CA ILE A 244 -9.96 28.74 113.12
C ILE A 244 -10.65 30.07 113.42
N ALA A 245 -11.16 30.76 112.40
CA ALA A 245 -11.91 32.00 112.58
C ALA A 245 -13.19 31.78 113.42
N PHE A 246 -13.91 30.68 113.19
CA PHE A 246 -15.08 30.31 113.98
C PHE A 246 -14.72 30.00 115.46
N GLN A 247 -13.67 29.21 115.69
CA GLN A 247 -13.18 28.92 117.05
C GLN A 247 -12.71 30.20 117.76
N THR A 248 -12.02 31.09 117.06
CA THR A 248 -11.56 32.38 117.58
C THR A 248 -12.74 33.28 117.96
N ASN A 249 -13.79 33.28 117.14
CA ASN A 249 -15.04 34.00 117.42
C ASN A 249 -15.72 33.49 118.70
N LEU A 250 -15.77 32.16 118.89
CA LEU A 250 -16.32 31.55 120.12
C LEU A 250 -15.45 31.85 121.36
N LEU A 251 -14.12 31.79 121.23
CA LEU A 251 -13.21 32.17 122.31
C LEU A 251 -13.35 33.63 122.71
N ALA A 252 -13.47 34.53 121.73
CA ALA A 252 -13.66 35.95 121.94
C ALA A 252 -15.02 36.25 122.60
N LEU A 253 -16.07 35.52 122.21
CA LEU A 253 -17.38 35.61 122.85
C LEU A 253 -17.31 35.16 124.33
N ASN A 254 -16.67 34.03 124.61
CA ASN A 254 -16.46 33.54 125.98
C ASN A 254 -15.66 34.55 126.82
N ALA A 255 -14.59 35.14 126.24
CA ALA A 255 -13.80 36.17 126.89
C ALA A 255 -14.61 37.45 127.17
N ALA A 256 -15.47 37.87 126.24
CA ALA A 256 -16.36 39.03 126.44
C ALA A 256 -17.38 38.77 127.55
N VAL A 257 -17.92 37.55 127.65
CA VAL A 257 -18.82 37.14 128.75
C VAL A 257 -18.11 37.17 130.10
N GLU A 258 -16.90 36.61 130.18
CA GLU A 258 -16.13 36.58 131.44
C GLU A 258 -15.65 37.98 131.85
N ALA A 259 -15.31 38.84 130.87
CA ALA A 259 -15.00 40.24 131.10
C ALA A 259 -16.21 41.03 131.63
N ALA A 260 -17.43 40.75 131.14
CA ALA A 260 -18.66 41.32 131.68
C ALA A 260 -18.93 40.82 133.12
N ARG A 261 -18.59 39.56 133.41
CA ARG A 261 -18.73 38.93 134.73
C ARG A 261 -17.77 39.53 135.77
N ALA A 262 -16.58 39.96 135.35
CA ALA A 262 -15.57 40.60 136.20
C ALA A 262 -15.86 42.09 136.52
N GLY A 263 -16.94 42.67 135.97
CA GLY A 263 -17.38 44.04 136.29
C GLY A 263 -16.36 45.12 135.90
N GLU A 264 -16.05 46.06 136.81
CA GLU A 264 -15.14 47.18 136.56
C GLU A 264 -13.70 46.72 136.21
N HIS A 265 -13.24 45.59 136.75
CA HIS A 265 -11.90 45.05 136.47
C HIS A 265 -11.77 44.44 135.06
N GLY A 266 -12.89 44.10 134.41
CA GLY A 266 -12.93 43.47 133.08
C GLY A 266 -13.06 44.45 131.90
N ARG A 267 -13.22 45.76 132.16
CA ARG A 267 -13.51 46.77 131.11
C ARG A 267 -12.51 46.77 129.95
N GLY A 268 -11.20 46.75 130.26
CA GLY A 268 -10.15 46.72 129.23
C GLY A 268 -10.15 45.41 128.42
N PHE A 269 -10.39 44.27 129.09
CA PHE A 269 -10.48 42.96 128.44
C PHE A 269 -11.70 42.83 127.53
N SER A 270 -12.84 43.44 127.89
CA SER A 270 -14.07 43.42 127.08
C SER A 270 -13.88 44.12 125.72
N VAL A 271 -13.13 45.22 125.69
CA VAL A 271 -12.81 45.93 124.44
C VAL A 271 -11.93 45.07 123.53
N VAL A 272 -10.89 44.44 124.08
CA VAL A 272 -10.01 43.53 123.33
C VAL A 272 -10.79 42.33 122.81
N ALA A 273 -11.63 41.70 123.63
CA ALA A 273 -12.48 40.58 123.22
C ALA A 273 -13.44 40.96 122.08
N THR A 274 -14.03 42.15 122.12
CA THR A 274 -14.89 42.65 121.04
C THR A 274 -14.11 42.86 119.74
N GLU A 275 -12.89 43.40 119.81
CA GLU A 275 -12.05 43.61 118.61
C GLU A 275 -11.56 42.28 118.02
N VAL A 276 -11.16 41.32 118.86
CA VAL A 276 -10.80 39.96 118.42
C VAL A 276 -12.01 39.28 117.75
N ARG A 277 -13.22 39.44 118.31
CA ARG A 277 -14.45 38.91 117.71
C ARG A 277 -14.70 39.50 116.31
N ARG A 278 -14.59 40.82 116.17
CA ARG A 278 -14.75 41.53 114.89
C ARG A 278 -13.69 41.10 113.86
N LEU A 279 -12.45 40.85 114.28
CA LEU A 279 -11.37 40.34 113.42
C LEU A 279 -11.65 38.90 112.96
N ALA A 280 -12.17 38.05 113.86
CA ALA A 280 -12.57 36.69 113.57
C ALA A 280 -13.73 36.64 112.56
N GLU A 281 -14.78 37.46 112.74
CA GLU A 281 -15.88 37.62 111.78
C GLU A 281 -15.38 38.08 110.40
N ARG A 282 -14.47 39.07 110.34
CA ARG A 282 -13.83 39.50 109.09
C ARG A 282 -13.05 38.37 108.41
N SER A 283 -12.32 37.58 109.19
CA SER A 283 -11.53 36.46 108.68
C SER A 283 -12.41 35.35 108.12
N ALA A 284 -13.52 35.03 108.79
CA ALA A 284 -14.51 34.06 108.31
C ALA A 284 -15.15 34.48 106.97
N VAL A 285 -15.54 35.75 106.84
CA VAL A 285 -16.09 36.29 105.58
C VAL A 285 -15.05 36.24 104.45
N ALA A 286 -13.78 36.57 104.73
CA ALA A 286 -12.71 36.48 103.75
C ALA A 286 -12.45 35.02 103.32
N ALA A 287 -12.40 34.09 104.28
CA ALA A 287 -12.24 32.66 104.01
C ALA A 287 -13.38 32.12 103.14
N ALA A 288 -14.64 32.48 103.45
CA ALA A 288 -15.80 32.09 102.64
C ALA A 288 -15.68 32.59 101.18
N ARG A 289 -15.26 33.84 100.96
CA ARG A 289 -15.05 34.38 99.60
C ARG A 289 -13.96 33.65 98.84
N ILE A 290 -12.84 33.31 99.50
CA ILE A 290 -11.75 32.57 98.85
C ILE A 290 -12.19 31.14 98.52
N LYS A 291 -12.97 30.51 99.41
CA LYS A 291 -13.55 29.18 99.17
C LYS A 291 -14.46 29.19 97.94
N ASP A 292 -15.38 30.14 97.85
CA ASP A 292 -16.27 30.29 96.69
C ASP A 292 -15.48 30.53 95.39
N LEU A 293 -14.48 31.41 95.43
CA LEU A 293 -13.60 31.67 94.28
C LEU A 293 -12.83 30.41 93.86
N SER A 294 -12.35 29.61 94.82
CA SER A 294 -11.65 28.35 94.56
C SER A 294 -12.58 27.33 93.91
N MET A 295 -13.83 27.21 94.38
CA MET A 295 -14.84 26.34 93.77
C MET A 295 -15.19 26.75 92.34
N VAL A 296 -15.33 28.05 92.08
CA VAL A 296 -15.58 28.57 90.73
C VAL A 296 -14.40 28.26 89.80
N THR A 297 -13.17 28.47 90.29
CA THR A 297 -11.93 28.21 89.54
C THR A 297 -11.76 26.72 89.23
N LEU A 298 -12.09 25.85 90.19
CA LEU A 298 -12.06 24.39 90.02
C LEU A 298 -12.99 23.97 88.88
N ARG A 299 -14.25 24.43 88.90
CA ARG A 299 -15.25 24.12 87.86
C ARG A 299 -14.82 24.61 86.47
N LEU A 300 -14.27 25.83 86.37
CA LEU A 300 -13.74 26.38 85.11
C LEU A 300 -12.57 25.56 84.56
N SER A 301 -11.70 25.08 85.46
CA SER A 301 -10.55 24.25 85.08
C SER A 301 -10.99 22.86 84.60
N GLU A 302 -11.93 22.22 85.30
CA GLU A 302 -12.53 20.93 84.89
C GLU A 302 -13.26 21.05 83.54
N GLN A 303 -13.99 22.14 83.31
CA GLN A 303 -14.64 22.41 82.03
C GLN A 303 -13.61 22.59 80.89
N SER A 304 -12.51 23.30 81.16
CA SER A 304 -11.43 23.49 80.18
C SER A 304 -10.74 22.17 79.84
N GLN A 305 -10.51 21.32 80.84
CA GLN A 305 -10.01 19.95 80.63
C GLN A 305 -10.91 19.14 79.71
N ASN A 306 -12.22 19.10 79.99
CA ASN A 306 -13.17 18.37 79.17
C ASN A 306 -13.18 18.90 77.71
N ASN A 307 -13.12 20.21 77.52
CA ASN A 307 -13.03 20.79 76.17
C ASN A 307 -11.76 20.37 75.42
N LEU A 308 -10.61 20.31 76.11
CA LEU A 308 -9.34 19.87 75.53
C LEU A 308 -9.36 18.36 75.23
N ASP A 309 -9.88 17.53 76.13
CA ASP A 309 -10.05 16.08 75.91
C ASP A 309 -10.93 15.78 74.69
N ASN A 310 -11.97 16.59 74.45
CA ASN A 310 -12.82 16.49 73.27
C ASN A 310 -12.14 17.00 71.98
N ALA A 311 -11.13 17.87 72.09
CA ALA A 311 -10.39 18.41 70.94
C ALA A 311 -9.32 17.43 70.43
N VAL A 312 -8.67 16.65 71.31
CA VAL A 312 -7.60 15.70 70.94
C VAL A 312 -8.04 14.70 69.85
N PRO A 313 -9.21 14.03 69.92
CA PRO A 313 -9.68 13.16 68.85
C PRO A 313 -9.81 13.86 67.50
N SER A 314 -10.22 15.13 67.49
CA SER A 314 -10.37 15.92 66.27
C SER A 314 -9.02 16.22 65.62
N ILE A 315 -8.00 16.55 66.42
CA ILE A 315 -6.63 16.78 65.92
C ILE A 315 -6.00 15.50 65.38
N LYS A 316 -6.24 14.36 66.04
CA LYS A 316 -5.81 13.05 65.53
C LYS A 316 -6.49 12.73 64.20
N ARG A 317 -7.79 13.01 64.08
CA ARG A 317 -8.54 12.88 62.82
C ARG A 317 -7.93 13.76 61.72
N THR A 318 -7.60 15.01 62.01
CA THR A 318 -6.92 15.92 61.07
C THR A 318 -5.56 15.35 60.64
N THR A 319 -4.76 14.83 61.57
CA THR A 319 -3.46 14.22 61.25
C THR A 319 -3.63 13.04 60.29
N SER A 320 -4.59 12.15 60.55
CA SER A 320 -4.87 11.02 59.66
C SER A 320 -5.33 11.47 58.26
N LEU A 321 -6.18 12.50 58.16
CA LEU A 321 -6.60 13.04 56.86
C LEU A 321 -5.43 13.64 56.08
N VAL A 322 -4.52 14.33 56.77
CA VAL A 322 -3.32 14.89 56.12
C VAL A 322 -2.39 13.78 55.62
N GLN A 323 -2.24 12.69 56.36
CA GLN A 323 -1.48 11.52 55.90
C GLN A 323 -2.13 10.86 54.67
N GLU A 324 -3.45 10.79 54.62
CA GLU A 324 -4.19 10.28 53.46
C GLU A 324 -4.00 11.20 52.23
N ILE A 325 -4.01 12.52 52.43
CA ILE A 325 -3.67 13.49 51.38
C ILE A 325 -2.25 13.24 50.88
N ALA A 326 -1.25 13.13 51.77
CA ALA A 326 0.14 12.89 51.37
C ALA A 326 0.30 11.59 50.57
N ALA A 327 -0.38 10.51 50.98
CA ALA A 327 -0.38 9.25 50.25
C ALA A 327 -1.03 9.40 48.85
N SER A 328 -2.18 10.07 48.77
CA SER A 328 -2.87 10.34 47.49
C SER A 328 -2.04 11.21 46.56
N THR A 329 -1.36 12.23 47.09
CA THR A 329 -0.47 13.09 46.31
C THR A 329 0.73 12.32 45.77
N HIS A 330 1.26 11.35 46.52
CA HIS A 330 2.32 10.47 46.03
C HIS A 330 1.83 9.57 44.87
N GLU A 331 0.61 9.02 44.96
CA GLU A 331 0.00 8.28 43.86
C GLU A 331 -0.27 9.16 42.63
N GLN A 332 -0.75 10.39 42.82
CA GLN A 332 -0.94 11.35 41.74
C GLN A 332 0.37 11.66 41.01
N ARG A 333 1.48 11.83 41.73
CA ARG A 333 2.80 12.04 41.13
C ARG A 333 3.20 10.86 40.22
N SER A 334 3.01 9.63 40.70
CA SER A 334 3.25 8.42 39.89
C SER A 334 2.35 8.38 38.65
N GLY A 335 1.07 8.77 38.78
CA GLY A 335 0.15 8.88 37.65
C GLY A 335 0.59 9.94 36.63
N ILE A 336 1.10 11.08 37.09
CA ILE A 336 1.66 12.13 36.22
C ILE A 336 2.89 11.61 35.45
N ASP A 337 3.79 10.88 36.10
CA ASP A 337 4.97 10.29 35.43
C ASP A 337 4.57 9.31 34.32
N GLN A 338 3.50 8.52 34.53
CA GLN A 338 2.93 7.65 33.51
C GLN A 338 2.33 8.42 32.35
N ILE A 339 1.59 9.50 32.64
CA ILE A 339 1.02 10.38 31.60
C ILE A 339 2.14 11.04 30.79
N ASN A 340 3.19 11.55 31.43
CA ASN A 340 4.35 12.11 30.74
C ASN A 340 5.02 11.10 29.81
N SER A 341 5.17 9.85 30.25
CA SER A 341 5.69 8.77 29.41
C SER A 341 4.78 8.49 28.21
N ALA A 342 3.45 8.54 28.41
CA ALA A 342 2.48 8.37 27.32
C ALA A 342 2.51 9.54 26.33
N ILE A 343 2.73 10.77 26.78
CA ILE A 343 2.88 11.96 25.93
C ILE A 343 4.13 11.82 25.04
N GLN A 344 5.25 11.32 25.59
CA GLN A 344 6.45 11.06 24.80
C GLN A 344 6.21 10.02 23.70
N GLN A 345 5.53 8.92 24.03
CA GLN A 345 5.14 7.92 23.02
C GLN A 345 4.15 8.50 21.98
N PHE A 346 3.24 9.36 22.41
CA PHE A 346 2.33 10.05 21.50
C PHE A 346 3.10 10.95 20.53
N ASN A 347 4.13 11.67 21.01
CA ASN A 347 5.00 12.48 20.16
C ASN A 347 5.73 11.64 19.10
N ASP A 348 6.20 10.44 19.46
CA ASP A 348 6.81 9.51 18.49
C ASP A 348 5.82 9.11 17.38
N ILE A 349 4.56 8.85 17.74
CA ILE A 349 3.49 8.53 16.77
C ILE A 349 3.20 9.74 15.88
N VAL A 350 3.15 10.94 16.44
CA VAL A 350 2.94 12.18 15.68
C VAL A 350 4.05 12.39 14.65
N GLN A 351 5.31 12.18 15.03
CA GLN A 351 6.44 12.24 14.10
C GLN A 351 6.37 11.15 13.03
N ALA A 352 5.98 9.94 13.40
CA ALA A 352 5.77 8.86 12.43
C ALA A 352 4.66 9.19 11.42
N ASN A 353 3.55 9.79 11.88
CA ASN A 353 2.47 10.23 10.99
C ASN A 353 2.94 11.32 10.01
N ALA A 354 3.77 12.27 10.48
CA ALA A 354 4.35 13.30 9.62
C ALA A 354 5.28 12.68 8.55
N ALA A 355 6.13 11.72 8.93
CA ALA A 355 7.00 11.00 8.01
C ALA A 355 6.20 10.18 6.99
N VAL A 356 5.15 9.47 7.43
CA VAL A 356 4.25 8.72 6.54
C VAL A 356 3.53 9.66 5.57
N ALA A 357 3.12 10.85 6.02
CA ALA A 357 2.52 11.85 5.14
C ALA A 357 3.50 12.30 4.03
N GLU A 358 4.77 12.53 4.38
CA GLU A 358 5.80 12.90 3.41
C GLU A 358 6.10 11.78 2.41
N GLU A 359 6.19 10.53 2.89
CA GLU A 359 6.37 9.35 2.04
C GLU A 359 5.18 9.14 1.08
N LEU A 360 3.94 9.31 1.57
CA LEU A 360 2.74 9.25 0.73
C LEU A 360 2.72 10.35 -0.32
N ALA A 361 3.09 11.58 0.04
CA ALA A 361 3.15 12.69 -0.90
C ALA A 361 4.16 12.41 -2.02
N THR A 362 5.35 11.93 -1.65
CA THR A 362 6.42 11.55 -2.60
C THR A 362 5.97 10.42 -3.52
N SER A 363 5.41 9.34 -2.95
CA SER A 363 4.88 8.19 -3.71
C SER A 363 3.78 8.61 -4.69
N SER A 364 2.93 9.55 -4.29
CA SER A 364 1.85 10.08 -5.14
C SER A 364 2.39 10.90 -6.31
N GLU A 365 3.51 11.60 -6.11
CA GLU A 365 4.20 12.36 -7.16
C GLU A 365 4.89 11.41 -8.15
N GLU A 366 5.58 10.38 -7.66
CA GLU A 366 6.18 9.33 -8.50
C GLU A 366 5.13 8.59 -9.34
N LEU A 367 3.97 8.23 -8.75
CA LEU A 367 2.87 7.62 -9.50
C LEU A 367 2.32 8.57 -10.58
N SER A 368 2.26 9.87 -10.29
CA SER A 368 1.82 10.87 -11.26
C SER A 368 2.80 10.99 -12.43
N GLU A 369 4.11 10.96 -12.16
CA GLU A 369 5.16 10.94 -13.17
C GLU A 369 5.11 9.66 -14.02
N GLN A 370 4.91 8.50 -13.39
CA GLN A 370 4.78 7.22 -14.09
C GLN A 370 3.56 7.21 -15.03
N VAL A 371 2.45 7.83 -14.61
CA VAL A 371 1.25 7.99 -15.43
C VAL A 371 1.51 8.92 -16.62
N GLU A 372 2.23 10.02 -16.43
CA GLU A 372 2.63 10.90 -17.53
C GLU A 372 3.51 10.15 -18.55
N GLY A 373 4.46 9.33 -18.08
CA GLY A 373 5.27 8.46 -18.92
C GLY A 373 4.44 7.43 -19.70
N LEU A 374 3.39 6.87 -19.10
CA LEU A 374 2.44 5.99 -19.78
C LEU A 374 1.65 6.76 -20.84
N HIS A 375 1.14 7.96 -20.52
CA HIS A 375 0.42 8.81 -21.47
C HIS A 375 1.29 9.19 -22.67
N GLN A 376 2.56 9.53 -22.45
CA GLN A 376 3.50 9.82 -23.53
C GLN A 376 3.77 8.58 -24.40
N SER A 377 3.91 7.40 -23.79
CA SER A 377 4.17 6.14 -24.49
C SER A 377 2.99 5.71 -25.37
N ILE A 378 1.76 5.86 -24.86
CA ILE A 378 0.55 5.51 -25.61
C ILE A 378 0.08 6.63 -26.54
N GLY A 379 0.49 7.87 -26.30
CA GLY A 379 0.15 9.04 -27.12
C GLY A 379 0.68 8.98 -28.54
N PHE A 380 1.66 8.10 -28.81
CA PHE A 380 2.07 7.71 -30.16
C PHE A 380 0.92 7.07 -30.95
N PHE A 381 0.07 6.28 -30.29
CA PHE A 381 -1.05 5.60 -30.92
C PHE A 381 -2.28 6.50 -30.97
N ARG A 382 -2.78 6.75 -32.17
CA ARG A 382 -4.10 7.33 -32.40
C ARG A 382 -5.13 6.21 -32.39
N VAL A 383 -6.03 6.23 -31.39
CA VAL A 383 -7.00 5.17 -31.11
C VAL A 383 -8.43 5.65 -31.24
#